data_AF-A0A7W7YTN2-F1
#
_entry.id   AF-A0A7W7YTN2-F1
#
_cell.length_a   1.000
_cell.length_b   1.000
_cell.length_c   1.000
_cell.angle_alpha   90.00
_cell.angle_beta   90.00
_cell.angle_gamma   90.00
#
_symmetry.space_group_name_H-M   'P 1'
#
loop_
_entity.id
_entity.type
_entity.pdbx_description
1 polymer ?
#
loop_
_entity_poly.entity_id
_entity_poly.type
_entity_poly.pdbx_seq_one_letter_code
_entity_poly.pdbx_strand_id
1 'polypeptide(L)'
;MTKGPLTLARDAEGEFVLPADLLAERFGWPTQTLRDYMRRGLVASRVERGEGEDEGRWRLSVRCGNRRWRAVVEADGTVGAQQVDVLSAQAPR
;
A
#
# COMPACT_ATOMS: atom_id res chain seq x y z
N MET A 1 1.38 -19.30 -14.28
CA MET A 1 0.77 -18.00 -14.62
C MET A 1 1.51 -16.93 -13.82
N THR A 2 2.63 -16.43 -14.31
CA THR A 2 3.35 -15.33 -13.66
C THR A 2 2.52 -14.06 -13.88
N LYS A 3 1.84 -13.58 -12.83
CA LYS A 3 1.18 -12.26 -12.81
C LYS A 3 2.26 -11.25 -13.24
N GLY A 4 2.01 -10.49 -14.31
CA GLY A 4 2.94 -9.49 -14.81
C GLY A 4 3.30 -8.45 -13.73
N PRO A 5 4.30 -7.60 -13.97
CA PRO A 5 4.68 -6.58 -12.99
C PRO A 5 3.45 -5.74 -12.61
N LEU A 6 3.27 -5.53 -11.31
CA LEU A 6 2.23 -4.67 -10.80
C LEU A 6 2.68 -3.22 -10.99
N THR A 7 1.86 -2.41 -11.65
CA THR A 7 2.13 -0.99 -11.88
C THR A 7 1.02 -0.14 -11.27
N LEU A 8 1.39 0.93 -10.57
CA LEU A 8 0.46 1.92 -10.03
C LEU A 8 0.38 3.14 -10.95
N ALA A 9 -0.83 3.62 -11.20
CA ALA A 9 -1.04 4.89 -11.87
C ALA A 9 -0.78 6.06 -10.91
N ARG A 10 -0.55 7.25 -11.47
CA ARG A 10 -0.60 8.51 -10.74
C ARG A 10 -1.86 9.29 -11.10
N ASP A 11 -2.38 10.05 -10.15
CA ASP A 11 -3.47 10.99 -10.41
C ASP A 11 -2.96 12.32 -10.98
N ALA A 12 -3.87 13.28 -11.14
CA ALA A 12 -3.57 14.60 -11.70
C ALA A 12 -2.63 15.44 -10.81
N GLU A 13 -2.55 15.13 -9.51
CA GLU A 13 -1.65 15.79 -8.56
C GLU A 13 -0.29 15.08 -8.49
N GLY A 14 -0.14 13.95 -9.20
CA GLY A 14 1.07 13.15 -9.24
C GLY A 14 1.18 12.17 -8.07
N GLU A 15 0.13 11.99 -7.27
CA GLU A 15 0.10 11.00 -6.19
C GLU A 15 -0.20 9.60 -6.73
N PHE A 16 0.33 8.57 -6.07
CA PHE A 16 0.05 7.19 -6.47
C PHE A 16 -1.38 6.78 -6.14
N VAL A 17 -2.06 6.23 -7.13
CA VAL A 17 -3.40 5.67 -6.98
C VAL A 17 -3.28 4.18 -6.69
N LEU A 18 -3.64 3.78 -5.46
CA LEU A 18 -3.73 2.37 -5.08
C LEU A 18 -5.17 1.86 -5.28
N PRO A 19 -5.40 0.89 -6.17
CA PRO A 19 -6.71 0.29 -6.32
C PRO A 19 -7.15 -0.42 -5.03
N ALA A 20 -8.39 -0.18 -4.59
CA ALA A 20 -8.93 -0.84 -3.41
C ALA A 20 -8.96 -2.37 -3.56
N ASP A 21 -9.23 -2.88 -4.77
CA ASP A 21 -9.26 -4.32 -5.04
C ASP A 21 -7.88 -4.98 -4.86
N LEU A 22 -6.82 -4.30 -5.33
CA LEU A 22 -5.44 -4.72 -5.11
C LEU A 22 -5.13 -4.84 -3.62
N LEU A 23 -5.41 -3.79 -2.84
CA LEU A 23 -5.14 -3.80 -1.40
C LEU A 23 -6.00 -4.86 -0.68
N ALA A 24 -7.25 -5.05 -1.09
CA ALA A 24 -8.13 -6.05 -0.53
C ALA A 24 -7.60 -7.47 -0.79
N GLU A 25 -7.14 -7.76 -2.02
CA GLU A 25 -6.46 -9.02 -2.36
C GLU A 25 -5.25 -9.26 -1.45
N ARG A 26 -4.40 -8.24 -1.25
CA ARG A 26 -3.21 -8.35 -0.38
C ARG A 26 -3.55 -8.55 1.09
N PHE A 27 -4.59 -7.87 1.56
CA PHE A 27 -5.09 -8.07 2.92
C PHE A 27 -5.94 -9.33 3.06
N GLY A 28 -6.23 -10.08 2.00
CA GLY A 28 -7.09 -11.26 2.07
C GLY A 28 -8.54 -10.94 2.48
N TRP A 29 -9.06 -9.80 2.02
CA TRP A 29 -10.43 -9.34 2.30
C TRP A 29 -11.22 -9.18 1.00
N PRO A 30 -12.56 -9.26 1.07
CA PRO A 30 -13.41 -8.76 0.01
C PRO A 30 -13.17 -7.27 -0.21
N THR A 31 -13.16 -6.82 -1.47
CA THR A 31 -12.99 -5.39 -1.82
C THR A 31 -14.04 -4.51 -1.15
N GLN A 32 -15.26 -5.00 -0.99
CA GLN A 32 -16.33 -4.28 -0.31
C GLN A 32 -16.02 -4.04 1.19
N THR A 33 -15.34 -4.97 1.86
CA THR A 33 -14.91 -4.84 3.25
C THR A 33 -13.85 -3.75 3.40
N LEU A 34 -12.84 -3.73 2.50
CA LEU A 34 -11.86 -2.65 2.53
C LEU A 34 -12.52 -1.29 2.27
N ARG A 35 -13.45 -1.20 1.32
CA ARG A 35 -14.20 0.04 1.04
C ARG A 35 -15.02 0.51 2.25
N ASP A 36 -15.60 -0.41 3.03
CA ASP A 36 -16.27 -0.07 4.29
C ASP A 36 -15.29 0.55 5.29
N TYR A 37 -14.12 -0.07 5.48
CA TYR A 37 -13.08 0.47 6.36
C TYR A 37 -12.56 1.83 5.89
N MET A 38 -12.41 2.05 4.59
CA MET A 38 -12.05 3.36 4.03
C MET A 38 -13.12 4.42 4.34
N ARG A 39 -14.41 4.10 4.11
CA ARG A 39 -15.54 5.01 4.42
C ARG A 39 -15.62 5.37 5.90
N ARG A 40 -15.20 4.47 6.78
CA ARG A 40 -15.16 4.66 8.22
C ARG A 40 -13.87 5.32 8.73
N GLY A 41 -12.94 5.68 7.84
CA GLY A 41 -11.67 6.29 8.22
C GLY A 41 -10.71 5.34 8.95
N LEU A 42 -10.88 4.02 8.81
CA LEU A 42 -10.07 3.00 9.49
C LEU A 42 -8.82 2.58 8.70
N VAL A 43 -8.66 3.14 7.49
CA VAL A 43 -7.50 2.91 6.61
C VAL A 43 -6.63 4.15 6.64
N ALA A 44 -5.36 3.96 7.00
CA ALA A 44 -4.35 5.01 6.96
C ALA A 44 -3.32 4.68 5.88
N SER A 45 -3.03 5.62 4.99
CA SER A 45 -1.97 5.54 3.99
C SER A 45 -0.84 6.52 4.31
N ARG A 46 0.37 6.17 3.87
CA ARG A 46 1.55 7.03 3.91
C ARG A 46 2.37 6.80 2.67
N VAL A 47 2.82 7.89 2.06
CA VAL A 47 3.74 7.90 0.92
C VAL A 47 4.98 8.65 1.35
N GLU A 48 6.14 8.03 1.17
CA GLU A 48 7.43 8.62 1.48
C GLU A 48 8.27 8.65 0.20
N ARG A 49 8.72 9.83 -0.20
CA ARG A 49 9.65 9.98 -1.34
C ARG A 49 11.07 9.69 -0.85
N GLY A 50 11.79 8.85 -1.56
CA GLY A 50 13.20 8.61 -1.33
C GLY A 50 14.07 9.76 -1.82
N GLU A 51 15.20 9.95 -1.13
CA GLU A 51 16.20 10.98 -1.41
C GLU A 51 17.59 10.33 -1.45
N GLY A 52 18.57 11.00 -2.08
CA GLY A 52 19.93 10.47 -2.19
C GLY A 52 19.97 9.15 -2.98
N GLU A 53 20.45 8.09 -2.34
CA GLU A 53 20.52 6.75 -2.95
C GLU A 53 19.13 6.17 -3.29
N ASP A 54 18.08 6.66 -2.62
CA ASP A 54 16.66 6.31 -2.85
C ASP A 54 15.93 7.30 -3.76
N GLU A 55 16.62 8.27 -4.37
CA GLU A 55 15.99 9.19 -5.30
C GLU A 55 15.27 8.46 -6.45
N GLY A 56 14.03 8.88 -6.74
CA GLY A 56 13.19 8.23 -7.75
C GLY A 56 12.50 6.95 -7.27
N ARG A 57 12.59 6.61 -5.98
CA ARG A 57 11.79 5.55 -5.36
C ARG A 57 10.84 6.12 -4.32
N TRP A 58 9.70 5.46 -4.14
CA TRP A 58 8.72 5.81 -3.13
C TRP A 58 8.39 4.61 -2.27
N ARG A 59 8.26 4.84 -0.97
CA ARG A 59 7.79 3.84 -0.02
C ARG A 59 6.33 4.12 0.30
N LEU A 60 5.48 3.17 -0.05
CA LEU A 60 4.06 3.24 0.21
C LEU A 60 3.75 2.32 1.39
N SER A 61 2.96 2.81 2.32
CA SER A 61 2.47 2.03 3.46
C SER A 61 0.97 2.24 3.63
N VAL A 62 0.21 1.15 3.75
CA VAL A 62 -1.22 1.19 4.07
C VAL A 62 -1.46 0.34 5.30
N ARG A 63 -2.08 0.91 6.32
CA ARG A 63 -2.45 0.22 7.56
C ARG A 63 -3.97 0.18 7.68
N CYS A 64 -4.49 -0.99 8.02
CA CYS A 64 -5.89 -1.18 8.37
C CYS A 64 -5.97 -2.17 9.54
N GLY A 65 -6.44 -1.70 10.70
CA GLY A 65 -6.45 -2.50 11.93
C GLY A 65 -5.06 -2.98 12.32
N ASN A 66 -4.89 -4.31 12.46
CA ASN A 66 -3.60 -4.94 12.75
C ASN A 66 -2.83 -5.36 11.50
N ARG A 67 -3.26 -5.01 10.29
CA ARG A 67 -2.54 -5.36 9.05
C ARG A 67 -1.87 -4.13 8.46
N ARG A 68 -0.67 -4.29 7.94
CA ARG A 68 0.05 -3.24 7.21
C ARG A 68 0.63 -3.79 5.93
N TRP A 69 0.24 -3.23 4.80
CA TRP A 69 0.87 -3.47 3.50
C TRP A 69 1.96 -2.42 3.27
N ARG A 70 3.11 -2.84 2.75
CA ARG A 70 4.23 -1.96 2.39
C ARG A 70 4.80 -2.37 1.03
N ALA A 71 5.20 -1.38 0.24
CA ALA A 71 5.93 -1.61 -1.00
C ALA A 71 6.87 -0.46 -1.33
N VAL A 72 7.88 -0.77 -2.15
CA VAL A 72 8.70 0.24 -2.85
C VAL A 72 8.19 0.34 -4.30
N VAL A 73 8.03 1.56 -4.78
CA VAL A 73 7.53 1.88 -6.11
C VAL A 73 8.53 2.75 -6.83
N GLU A 74 8.84 2.38 -8.06
CA GLU A 74 9.75 3.10 -8.95
C GLU A 74 9.04 4.28 -9.64
N ALA A 75 9.79 5.14 -10.34
CA ALA A 75 9.25 6.35 -10.99
C ALA A 75 8.18 6.08 -12.05
N ASP A 76 8.29 4.96 -12.77
CA ASP A 76 7.31 4.49 -13.76
C ASP A 76 6.06 3.85 -13.13
N GLY A 77 6.00 3.78 -11.79
CA GLY A 77 4.92 3.15 -11.05
C GLY A 77 5.10 1.65 -10.83
N THR A 78 6.21 1.05 -11.28
CA THR A 78 6.49 -0.37 -11.06
C THR A 78 6.64 -0.65 -9.57
N VAL A 79 5.82 -1.57 -9.06
CA VAL A 79 5.87 -2.01 -7.67
C VAL A 79 6.91 -3.11 -7.55
N GLY A 80 7.97 -2.83 -6.79
CA GLY A 80 9.00 -3.79 -6.45
C GLY A 80 8.56 -4.74 -5.32
N ALA A 81 9.48 -5.01 -4.39
CA ALA A 81 9.17 -5.86 -3.25
C ALA A 81 8.02 -5.28 -2.42
N GLN A 82 7.04 -6.13 -2.15
CA GLN A 82 5.88 -5.79 -1.34
C GLN A 82 5.64 -6.87 -0.28
N GLN A 83 5.13 -6.47 0.87
CA GLN A 83 4.86 -7.37 1.98
C GLN A 83 3.63 -6.92 2.76
N VAL A 84 2.99 -7.88 3.43
CA VAL A 84 1.93 -7.63 4.41
C VAL A 84 2.42 -8.13 5.75
N ASP A 85 2.44 -7.23 6.73
CA ASP A 85 2.74 -7.54 8.11
C ASP A 85 1.44 -7.62 8.92
N VAL A 86 1.36 -8.58 9.84
CA VAL A 86 0.40 -8.54 10.94
C VAL A 86 1.10 -7.89 12.13
N LEU A 87 0.66 -6.70 12.48
CA LEU A 87 1.13 -5.92 13.61
C LEU A 87 0.51 -6.48 14.88
N SER A 88 1.29 -7.26 15.61
CA SER A 88 0.93 -7.65 16.98
C SER A 88 0.72 -6.40 17.81
N ALA A 89 -0.36 -6.36 18.60
CA ALA A 89 -0.42 -5.41 19.71
C ALA A 89 0.74 -5.80 20.64
N GLN A 90 1.78 -4.97 20.72
CA GLN A 90 2.63 -5.04 21.91
C GLN A 90 1.68 -4.83 23.08
N ALA A 91 1.56 -5.84 23.93
CA ALA A 91 0.86 -5.70 25.19
C ALA A 91 1.44 -4.47 25.90
N PRO A 92 0.63 -3.55 26.42
CA PRO A 92 1.16 -2.53 27.31
C PRO A 92 1.86 -3.26 28.47
N ARG A 93 3.12 -2.89 28.72
CA ARG A 93 3.84 -3.31 29.94
C ARG A 93 3.23 -2.62 31.15
#